data_AF-A0A087LFW5-F1
#
_entry.id   AF-A0A087LFW5-F1
#
_cell.length_a   1.000
_cell.length_b   1.000
_cell.length_c   1.000
_cell.angle_alpha   90.00
_cell.angle_beta   90.00
_cell.angle_gamma   90.00
#
_symmetry.space_group_name_H-M   'P 1'
#
loop_
_entity.id
_entity.type
_entity.pdbx_description
1 polymer ?
#
loop_
_entity_poly.entity_id
_entity_poly.type
_entity_poly.pdbx_seq_one_letter_code
_entity_poly.pdbx_strand_id
1 'polypeptide(L)'
;MKHWLRSIDSSVLAMAGMRMLSALIELSAALLMLVFNDVRKALAINAVLAAVGPTVLIVTMAIGLLSLADELSFSRLAFIALGVALILFGIYK
;
A
#
# COMPACT_ATOMS: atom_id res chain seq x y z
N MET A 1 -9.32 -19.85 -20.35
CA MET A 1 -8.89 -18.62 -19.65
C MET A 1 -9.61 -18.35 -18.31
N LYS A 2 -10.83 -18.87 -18.06
CA LYS A 2 -11.56 -18.64 -16.79
C LYS A 2 -11.13 -19.52 -15.59
N HIS A 3 -10.26 -20.51 -15.81
CA HIS A 3 -9.85 -21.46 -14.77
C HIS A 3 -8.83 -20.88 -13.77
N TRP A 4 -7.95 -19.97 -14.21
CA TRP A 4 -6.90 -19.37 -13.38
C TRP A 4 -7.41 -18.43 -12.29
N LEU A 5 -8.51 -17.71 -12.53
CA LEU A 5 -9.12 -16.81 -11.54
C LEU A 5 -9.84 -17.56 -10.41
N ARG A 6 -10.17 -18.84 -10.61
CA ARG A 6 -10.91 -19.64 -9.62
C ARG A 6 -10.03 -20.15 -8.47
N SER A 7 -8.71 -20.06 -8.58
CA SER A 7 -7.74 -20.55 -7.61
C SER A 7 -6.93 -19.44 -6.93
N ILE A 8 -7.33 -18.17 -7.08
CA ILE A 8 -6.65 -17.04 -6.44
C ILE A 8 -7.33 -16.77 -5.09
N ASP A 9 -6.52 -16.72 -4.03
CA ASP A 9 -6.96 -16.32 -2.70
C ASP A 9 -7.59 -14.91 -2.72
N SER A 10 -8.73 -14.74 -2.06
CA SER A 10 -9.47 -13.48 -2.07
C SER A 10 -8.68 -12.32 -1.44
N SER A 11 -7.85 -12.62 -0.43
CA SER A 11 -6.99 -11.63 0.24
C SER A 11 -5.84 -11.22 -0.68
N VAL A 12 -5.24 -12.18 -1.40
CA VAL A 12 -4.23 -11.89 -2.43
C VAL A 12 -4.83 -11.04 -3.56
N LEU A 13 -6.05 -11.36 -4.01
CA LEU A 13 -6.75 -10.57 -5.03
C LEU A 13 -7.03 -9.15 -4.53
N ALA A 14 -7.42 -8.98 -3.27
CA ALA A 14 -7.61 -7.66 -2.67
C ALA A 14 -6.28 -6.89 -2.55
N MET A 15 -5.20 -7.52 -2.11
CA MET A 15 -3.87 -6.89 -2.03
C MET A 15 -3.34 -6.46 -3.40
N ALA A 16 -3.48 -7.32 -4.41
CA ALA A 16 -3.11 -7.01 -5.78
C ALA A 16 -3.98 -5.88 -6.35
N GLY A 17 -5.29 -5.92 -6.09
CA GLY A 17 -6.24 -4.87 -6.49
C GLY A 17 -5.89 -3.51 -5.89
N MET A 18 -5.54 -3.45 -4.59
CA MET A 18 -5.09 -2.21 -3.94
C MET A 18 -3.82 -1.65 -4.58
N ARG A 19 -2.87 -2.50 -4.97
CA ARG A 19 -1.67 -2.07 -5.72
C ARG A 19 -2.02 -1.55 -7.12
N MET A 20 -2.91 -2.23 -7.84
CA MET A 20 -3.34 -1.78 -9.17
C MET A 20 -4.04 -0.42 -9.08
N LEU A 21 -4.89 -0.22 -8.08
CA LEU A 21 -5.54 1.06 -7.82
C LEU A 21 -4.50 2.17 -7.54
N SER A 22 -3.54 1.91 -6.65
CA SER A 22 -2.47 2.88 -6.34
C SER A 22 -1.63 3.23 -7.57
N ALA A 23 -1.25 2.22 -8.36
CA ALA A 23 -0.48 2.42 -9.58
C ALA A 23 -1.24 3.27 -10.60
N LEU A 24 -2.57 3.10 -10.70
CA LEU A 24 -3.41 3.94 -11.56
C LEU A 24 -3.47 5.39 -11.07
N ILE A 25 -3.54 5.61 -9.76
CA ILE A 25 -3.52 6.96 -9.17
C ILE A 25 -2.18 7.63 -9.45
N GLU A 26 -1.06 6.95 -9.21
CA GLU A 26 0.28 7.46 -9.48
C GLU A 26 0.51 7.76 -10.96
N LEU A 27 0.07 6.86 -11.84
CA LEU A 27 0.15 7.06 -13.28
C LEU A 27 -0.67 8.29 -13.70
N SER A 28 -1.90 8.42 -13.20
CA SER A 28 -2.76 9.57 -13.50
C SER A 28 -2.13 10.88 -13.03
N ALA A 29 -1.56 10.88 -11.83
CA ALA A 29 -0.85 12.04 -11.30
C ALA A 29 0.38 12.40 -12.14
N ALA A 30 1.19 11.41 -12.54
CA ALA A 30 2.33 11.63 -13.43
C ALA A 30 1.91 12.23 -14.78
N LEU A 31 0.82 11.72 -15.37
CA LEU A 31 0.26 12.28 -16.60
C LEU A 31 -0.21 13.73 -16.40
N LEU A 32 -0.88 14.05 -15.29
CA LEU A 32 -1.28 15.42 -14.96
C LEU A 32 -0.08 16.36 -14.78
N MET A 33 1.01 15.90 -14.16
CA MET A 33 2.26 16.67 -14.05
C MET A 33 2.82 17.02 -15.43
N LEU A 34 2.84 16.05 -16.35
CA LEU A 34 3.30 16.25 -17.72
C LEU A 34 2.38 17.20 -18.50
N VAL A 35 1.06 17.06 -18.34
CA VAL A 35 0.07 17.94 -19.00
C VAL A 35 0.19 19.38 -18.50
N PHE A 36 0.37 19.59 -17.21
CA PHE A 36 0.49 20.95 -16.66
C PHE A 36 1.86 21.58 -16.91
N ASN A 37 2.91 20.76 -17.08
CA ASN A 37 4.28 21.17 -17.37
C ASN A 37 4.77 22.36 -16.52
N ASP A 38 4.38 22.38 -15.24
CA ASP A 38 4.73 23.44 -14.29
C ASP A 38 5.16 22.79 -12.97
N VAL A 39 6.36 23.16 -12.50
CA VAL A 39 6.98 22.56 -11.31
C VAL A 39 6.15 22.80 -10.05
N ARG A 40 5.52 23.96 -9.88
CA ARG A 40 4.70 24.25 -8.70
C ARG A 40 3.44 23.39 -8.67
N LYS A 41 2.78 23.22 -9.83
CA LYS A 41 1.63 22.31 -9.94
C LYS A 41 2.04 20.86 -9.72
N ALA A 42 3.19 20.43 -10.23
CA ALA A 42 3.71 19.10 -9.99
C ALA A 42 4.01 18.83 -8.52
N LEU A 43 4.60 19.81 -7.81
CA LEU A 43 4.81 19.73 -6.36
C LEU A 43 3.49 19.64 -5.59
N ALA A 44 2.45 20.38 -6.00
CA ALA A 44 1.13 20.29 -5.39
C ALA A 44 0.50 18.89 -5.57
N ILE A 45 0.63 18.30 -6.76
CA ILE A 45 0.18 16.93 -7.02
C ILE A 45 0.95 15.93 -6.15
N ASN A 46 2.27 16.07 -6.05
CA ASN A 46 3.09 15.22 -5.18
C ASN A 46 2.73 15.35 -3.70
N ALA A 47 2.38 16.56 -3.24
CA ALA A 47 1.93 16.76 -1.86
C ALA A 47 0.63 15.97 -1.56
N VAL A 48 -0.29 15.89 -2.54
CA VAL A 48 -1.49 15.02 -2.43
C VAL A 48 -1.10 13.54 -2.46
N LEU A 49 -0.22 13.14 -3.38
CA LEU A 49 0.26 11.75 -3.50
C LEU A 49 1.02 11.26 -2.26
N ALA A 50 1.66 12.17 -1.51
CA ALA A 50 2.43 11.82 -0.31
C ALA A 50 1.59 11.08 0.74
N ALA A 51 0.26 11.28 0.76
CA ALA A 51 -0.65 10.53 1.63
C ALA A 51 -1.13 9.19 1.03
N VAL A 52 -1.18 9.08 -0.31
CA VAL A 52 -1.71 7.91 -1.02
C VAL A 52 -0.84 6.67 -0.78
N GLY A 53 0.48 6.80 -0.98
CA GLY A 53 1.43 5.69 -0.81
C GLY A 53 1.37 5.06 0.59
N PRO A 54 1.54 5.84 1.67
CA PRO A 54 1.39 5.34 3.04
C PRO A 54 0.03 4.71 3.33
N THR A 55 -1.07 5.30 2.83
CA THR A 55 -2.42 4.76 3.04
C THR A 55 -2.60 3.39 2.38
N VAL A 56 -2.19 3.25 1.12
CA VAL A 56 -2.26 1.97 0.40
C VAL A 56 -1.39 0.92 1.07
N LEU A 57 -0.20 1.28 1.54
CA LEU A 57 0.69 0.39 2.28
C LEU A 57 0.02 -0.15 3.55
N ILE A 58 -0.55 0.74 4.37
CA ILE A 58 -1.23 0.35 5.62
C ILE A 58 -2.40 -0.58 5.33
N VAL A 59 -3.27 -0.23 4.37
CA VAL A 59 -4.44 -1.04 4.02
C VAL A 59 -4.04 -2.40 3.49
N THR A 60 -3.07 -2.45 2.56
CA THR A 60 -2.59 -3.72 1.97
C THR A 60 -1.96 -4.60 3.05
N MET A 61 -1.20 -4.00 3.99
CA MET A 61 -0.63 -4.77 5.08
C MET A 61 -1.65 -5.27 6.08
N ALA A 62 -2.66 -4.47 6.39
CA ALA A 62 -3.78 -4.89 7.24
C ALA A 62 -4.50 -6.10 6.63
N ILE A 63 -4.79 -6.08 5.32
CA ILE A 63 -5.41 -7.21 4.61
C ILE A 63 -4.56 -8.48 4.77
N GLY A 64 -3.25 -8.40 4.52
CA GLY A 64 -2.36 -9.56 4.61
C GLY A 64 -2.20 -10.10 6.03
N LEU A 65 -2.15 -9.23 7.03
CA LEU A 65 -2.07 -9.65 8.44
C LEU A 65 -3.40 -10.26 8.92
N LEU A 66 -4.53 -9.70 8.54
CA LEU A 66 -5.85 -10.25 8.87
C LEU A 66 -6.06 -11.63 8.23
N SER A 67 -5.60 -11.84 7.00
CA SER A 67 -5.68 -13.16 6.35
C SER A 67 -4.82 -14.23 7.01
N LEU A 68 -3.78 -13.84 7.75
CA LEU A 68 -2.88 -14.74 8.47
C LEU A 68 -3.21 -14.83 9.96
N ALA A 69 -4.20 -14.08 10.46
CA ALA A 69 -4.40 -13.85 11.89
C ALA A 69 -4.56 -15.15 12.69
N ASP A 70 -5.27 -16.14 12.16
CA ASP A 70 -5.52 -17.41 12.83
C ASP A 70 -4.30 -18.35 12.84
N GLU A 71 -3.30 -18.10 11.98
CA GLU A 71 -2.06 -18.90 11.88
C GLU A 71 -0.86 -18.24 12.61
N LEU A 72 -1.03 -17.02 13.12
CA LEU A 72 0.04 -16.27 13.75
C LEU A 72 0.19 -16.64 15.23
N SER A 73 1.32 -17.26 15.57
CA SER A 73 1.71 -17.45 16.97
C SER A 73 2.02 -16.10 17.65
N PHE A 74 1.86 -16.04 18.97
CA PHE A 74 2.20 -14.87 19.79
C PHE A 74 3.63 -14.35 19.56
N SER A 75 4.59 -15.26 19.30
CA SER A 75 5.97 -14.91 18.97
C SER A 75 6.09 -14.14 17.65
N ARG A 76 5.36 -14.53 16.60
CA ARG A 76 5.38 -13.83 15.30
C ARG A 76 4.72 -12.47 15.40
N LEU A 77 3.63 -12.36 16.18
CA LEU A 77 2.99 -11.07 16.48
C LEU A 77 3.94 -10.12 17.20
N ALA A 78 4.76 -10.60 18.14
CA ALA A 78 5.77 -9.79 18.82
C ALA A 78 6.82 -9.23 17.85
N PHE A 79 7.27 -10.03 16.87
CA PHE A 79 8.19 -9.55 15.83
C PHE A 79 7.55 -8.51 14.90
N ILE A 80 6.27 -8.69 14.52
CA ILE A 80 5.53 -7.69 13.73
C ILE A 80 5.40 -6.38 14.51
N ALA A 81 5.00 -6.45 15.78
CA ALA A 81 4.89 -5.29 16.66
C ALA A 81 6.24 -4.58 16.86
N LEU A 82 7.33 -5.35 17.02
CA LEU A 82 8.68 -4.80 17.09
C LEU A 82 9.06 -4.06 15.79
N GLY A 83 8.72 -4.61 14.63
CA GLY A 83 8.93 -3.94 13.34
C GLY A 83 8.20 -2.60 13.26
N VAL A 84 6.94 -2.56 13.68
CA VAL A 84 6.16 -1.31 13.78
C VAL A 84 6.81 -0.32 14.76
N ALA A 85 7.23 -0.79 15.94
CA ALA A 85 7.91 0.03 16.93
C ALA A 85 9.24 0.62 16.41
N LEU A 86 10.01 -0.15 15.63
CA LEU A 86 11.25 0.32 15.00
C LEU A 86 10.99 1.39 13.94
N ILE A 87 9.93 1.24 13.14
CA ILE A 87 9.52 2.28 12.17
C ILE A 87 9.16 3.57 12.92
N LEU A 88 8.32 3.49 13.95
CA LEU A 88 7.94 4.65 14.75
C LEU A 88 9.16 5.28 15.43
N PHE A 89 10.04 4.46 16.01
CA PHE A 89 11.29 4.94 16.59
C PHE A 89 12.14 5.69 15.57
N GLY A 90 12.30 5.17 14.35
CA GLY A 90 13.05 5.84 13.28
C GLY A 90 12.41 7.14 12.78
N ILE A 91 11.10 7.34 12.97
CA ILE A 91 10.40 8.58 12.62
C ILE A 91 10.51 9.64 13.74
N TYR A 92 10.46 9.21 15.01
CA TYR A 92 10.34 10.10 16.18
C TYR A 92 11.64 10.30 16.98
N LYS A 93 12.75 9.73 16.53
CA LYS A 93 14.08 9.85 17.14
C LYS A 93 15.01 10.61 16.21
#